data_AF-A0A952TI84-F1
#
_entry.id   AF-A0A952TI84-F1
#
_cell.length_a   1.000
_cell.length_b   1.000
_cell.length_c   1.000
_cell.angle_alpha   90.00
_cell.angle_beta   90.00
_cell.angle_gamma   90.00
#
_symmetry.space_group_name_H-M   'P 1'
#
loop_
_entity.id
_entity.type
_entity.pdbx_description
1 polymer ?
#
loop_
_entity_poly.entity_id
_entity_poly.type
_entity_poly.pdbx_seq_one_letter_code
_entity_poly.pdbx_strand_id
1 'polypeptide(L)'
;MATVDSYLASAYGEPNTSIQRDLHLNFKKVLEDSPLEDQERYLNLLAIATALHDKAMMEFATGVLKEQGLSDEMILEARESAAMMGMLNTYYKFKGYLDPAVLENYARAGLRMQALMKPVNGKARWEQMAFSVSVINGCPTCVSSHEKALTQIGVSADKIHDLARMASISKGLSMLKP
;
A
#
# COMPACT_ATOMS: atom_id res chain seq x y z
N MET A 1 10.98 -11.24 -17.54
CA MET A 1 9.82 -10.94 -16.70
C MET A 1 10.10 -11.48 -15.32
N ALA A 2 10.16 -10.60 -14.32
CA ALA A 2 10.26 -11.04 -12.94
C ALA A 2 8.89 -11.61 -12.52
N THR A 3 8.83 -12.89 -12.17
CA THR A 3 7.63 -13.53 -11.62
C THR A 3 7.63 -13.45 -10.11
N VAL A 4 6.46 -13.64 -9.48
CA VAL A 4 6.37 -13.70 -8.01
C VAL A 4 7.25 -14.80 -7.45
N ASP A 5 7.27 -15.98 -8.09
CA ASP A 5 8.16 -17.10 -7.69
C ASP A 5 9.64 -16.71 -7.78
N SER A 6 10.07 -16.06 -8.88
CA SER A 6 11.47 -15.63 -9.03
C SER A 6 11.86 -14.56 -8.01
N TYR A 7 10.94 -13.65 -7.69
CA TYR A 7 11.14 -12.66 -6.63
C TYR A 7 11.29 -13.34 -5.28
N LEU A 8 10.36 -14.22 -4.90
CA LEU A 8 10.39 -14.91 -3.61
C LEU A 8 11.66 -15.74 -3.43
N ALA A 9 12.05 -16.49 -4.46
CA ALA A 9 13.29 -17.27 -4.47
C ALA A 9 14.53 -16.38 -4.31
N SER A 10 14.58 -15.24 -5.00
CA SER A 10 15.73 -14.33 -4.94
C SER A 10 15.83 -13.55 -3.61
N ALA A 11 14.69 -13.14 -3.04
CA ALA A 11 14.64 -12.27 -1.88
C ALA A 11 14.62 -13.03 -0.54
N TYR A 12 14.08 -14.26 -0.53
CA TYR A 12 13.87 -15.05 0.69
C TYR A 12 14.39 -16.49 0.61
N GLY A 13 14.78 -16.98 -0.57
CA GLY A 13 15.21 -18.36 -0.78
C GLY A 13 14.06 -19.38 -0.77
N GLU A 14 14.42 -20.66 -0.75
CA GLU A 14 13.45 -21.75 -0.60
C GLU A 14 12.87 -21.78 0.82
N PRO A 15 11.53 -21.87 0.98
CA PRO A 15 10.90 -21.77 2.29
C PRO A 15 11.17 -23.04 3.13
N ASN A 16 11.96 -22.89 4.20
CA ASN A 16 12.39 -24.01 5.05
C ASN A 16 11.56 -24.14 6.36
N THR A 17 10.72 -23.16 6.68
CA THR A 17 9.80 -23.18 7.83
C THR A 17 8.32 -23.15 7.38
N SER A 18 7.41 -23.52 8.28
CA SER A 18 5.96 -23.36 8.04
C SER A 18 5.58 -21.89 7.86
N ILE A 19 6.16 -20.99 8.67
CA ILE A 19 5.89 -19.55 8.59
C ILE A 19 6.29 -18.98 7.21
N GLN A 20 7.48 -19.32 6.71
CA GLN A 20 7.90 -18.90 5.37
C GLN A 20 6.99 -19.47 4.29
N ARG A 21 6.62 -20.76 4.38
CA ARG A 21 5.68 -21.37 3.43
C ARG A 21 4.33 -20.64 3.41
N ASP A 22 3.77 -20.33 4.57
CA ASP A 22 2.51 -19.61 4.67
C ASP A 22 2.61 -18.20 4.08
N LEU A 23 3.68 -17.45 4.39
CA LEU A 23 3.86 -16.10 3.87
C LEU A 23 4.10 -16.09 2.35
N HIS A 24 4.90 -17.03 1.83
CA HIS A 24 5.14 -17.17 0.38
C HIS A 24 3.84 -17.49 -0.37
N LEU A 25 3.07 -18.48 0.12
CA LEU A 25 1.80 -18.87 -0.50
C LEU A 25 0.77 -17.74 -0.44
N ASN A 26 0.68 -17.03 0.68
CA ASN A 26 -0.22 -15.88 0.80
C ASN A 26 0.20 -14.74 -0.13
N PHE A 27 1.49 -14.41 -0.22
CA PHE A 27 1.99 -13.36 -1.10
C PHE A 27 1.73 -13.68 -2.58
N LYS A 28 1.98 -14.94 -2.98
CA LYS A 28 1.63 -15.44 -4.30
C LYS A 28 0.14 -15.29 -4.59
N LYS A 29 -0.72 -15.72 -3.65
CA LYS A 29 -2.18 -15.62 -3.80
C LYS A 29 -2.64 -14.18 -4.03
N VAL A 30 -2.22 -13.20 -3.23
CA VAL A 30 -2.68 -11.81 -3.40
C VAL A 30 -2.11 -11.11 -4.64
N LEU A 31 -1.04 -11.65 -5.25
CA LEU A 31 -0.49 -11.10 -6.49
C LEU A 31 -0.96 -11.82 -7.76
N GLU A 32 -1.43 -13.06 -7.67
CA GLU A 32 -1.81 -13.87 -8.84
C GLU A 32 -3.30 -14.22 -8.88
N ASP A 33 -3.95 -14.41 -7.72
CA ASP A 33 -5.36 -14.81 -7.54
C ASP A 33 -6.10 -13.76 -6.70
N SER A 34 -6.34 -12.61 -7.32
CA SER A 34 -6.87 -11.42 -6.66
C SER A 34 -7.98 -10.78 -7.49
N PRO A 35 -9.02 -10.19 -6.85
CA PRO A 35 -10.02 -9.39 -7.54
C PRO A 35 -9.47 -8.06 -8.08
N LEU A 36 -8.27 -7.64 -7.65
CA LEU A 36 -7.59 -6.45 -8.16
C LEU A 36 -7.05 -6.72 -9.56
N GLU A 37 -7.11 -5.69 -10.41
CA GLU A 37 -6.45 -5.71 -11.72
C GLU A 37 -4.93 -5.78 -11.54
N ASP A 38 -4.24 -6.37 -12.52
CA ASP A 38 -2.79 -6.59 -12.44
C ASP A 38 -2.01 -5.30 -12.17
N GLN A 39 -2.36 -4.20 -12.84
CA GLN A 39 -1.77 -2.89 -12.59
C GLN A 39 -2.06 -2.36 -11.17
N GLU A 40 -3.27 -2.56 -10.65
CA GLU A 40 -3.64 -2.14 -9.28
C GLU A 40 -2.78 -2.86 -8.25
N ARG A 41 -2.54 -4.17 -8.44
CA ARG A 41 -1.72 -4.98 -7.53
C ARG A 41 -0.31 -4.43 -7.38
N TYR A 42 0.38 -4.17 -8.49
CA TYR A 42 1.78 -3.75 -8.43
C TYR A 42 1.97 -2.28 -8.05
N LEU A 43 1.00 -1.39 -8.35
CA LEU A 43 1.00 -0.02 -7.82
C LEU A 43 0.87 -0.02 -6.30
N ASN A 44 -0.06 -0.81 -5.75
CA ASN A 44 -0.22 -0.97 -4.31
C ASN A 44 1.00 -1.64 -3.68
N LEU A 45 1.56 -2.67 -4.31
CA LEU A 45 2.77 -3.33 -3.83
C LEU A 45 3.95 -2.36 -3.74
N LEU A 46 4.14 -1.48 -4.74
CA LEU A 46 5.19 -0.47 -4.71
C LEU A 46 4.99 0.55 -3.57
N ALA A 47 3.75 1.02 -3.38
CA ALA A 47 3.40 1.93 -2.28
C ALA A 47 3.67 1.28 -0.91
N ILE A 48 3.22 0.04 -0.72
CA ILE A 48 3.43 -0.76 0.50
C ILE A 48 4.93 -0.99 0.74
N ALA A 49 5.67 -1.46 -0.28
CA ALA A 49 7.10 -1.71 -0.19
C ALA A 49 7.89 -0.46 0.22
N THR A 50 7.48 0.70 -0.31
CA THR A 50 8.08 1.99 0.05
C THR A 50 7.82 2.34 1.51
N ALA A 51 6.59 2.16 2.00
CA ALA A 51 6.24 2.39 3.41
C ALA A 51 6.96 1.43 4.37
N LEU A 52 7.28 0.21 3.91
CA LEU A 52 8.05 -0.79 4.65
C LEU A 52 9.57 -0.63 4.50
N HIS A 53 10.04 0.31 3.68
CA HIS A 53 11.45 0.46 3.32
C HIS A 53 12.09 -0.80 2.70
N ASP A 54 11.28 -1.63 2.02
CA ASP A 54 11.71 -2.89 1.43
C ASP A 54 12.25 -2.67 0.00
N LYS A 55 13.58 -2.60 -0.15
CA LYS A 55 14.24 -2.36 -1.44
C LYS A 55 13.97 -3.43 -2.49
N ALA A 56 14.08 -4.70 -2.12
CA ALA A 56 13.87 -5.78 -3.09
C ALA A 56 12.42 -5.84 -3.58
N MET A 57 11.45 -5.58 -2.70
CA MET A 57 10.04 -5.51 -3.08
C MET A 57 9.73 -4.28 -3.94
N MET A 58 10.36 -3.12 -3.64
CA MET A 58 10.26 -1.93 -4.49
C MET A 58 10.82 -2.18 -5.89
N GLU A 59 12.00 -2.81 -6.00
CA GLU A 59 12.63 -3.15 -7.28
C GLU A 59 11.77 -4.13 -8.09
N PHE A 60 11.25 -5.17 -7.44
CA PHE A 60 10.33 -6.12 -8.06
C PHE A 60 9.08 -5.44 -8.61
N ALA A 61 8.35 -4.68 -7.79
CA ALA A 61 7.14 -4.00 -8.22
C ALA A 61 7.42 -2.99 -9.34
N THR A 62 8.51 -2.22 -9.23
CA THR A 62 8.93 -1.27 -10.27
C THR A 62 9.22 -1.96 -11.60
N GLY A 63 9.93 -3.09 -11.57
CA GLY A 63 10.24 -3.86 -12.77
C GLY A 63 8.98 -4.31 -13.50
N VAL A 64 8.01 -4.89 -12.77
CA VAL A 64 6.75 -5.34 -13.35
C VAL A 64 5.93 -4.18 -13.90
N LEU A 65 5.82 -3.06 -13.19
CA LEU A 65 5.09 -1.88 -13.67
C LEU A 65 5.70 -1.29 -14.97
N LYS A 66 7.03 -1.31 -15.11
CA LYS A 66 7.70 -0.89 -16.35
C LYS A 66 7.40 -1.85 -17.50
N GLU A 67 7.42 -3.16 -17.24
CA GLU A 67 7.04 -4.17 -18.24
C GLU A 67 5.57 -4.05 -18.67
N GLN A 68 4.68 -3.62 -17.76
CA GLN A 68 3.28 -3.28 -18.07
C GLN A 68 3.12 -1.95 -18.85
N GLY A 69 4.21 -1.21 -19.09
CA GLY A 69 4.20 0.03 -19.87
C GLY A 69 3.73 1.27 -19.11
N LEU A 70 3.75 1.26 -17.78
CA LEU A 70 3.44 2.46 -17.00
C LEU A 70 4.55 3.51 -17.18
N SER A 71 4.15 4.79 -17.20
CA SER A 71 5.11 5.89 -17.26
C SER A 71 5.91 6.01 -15.97
N ASP A 72 7.10 6.60 -16.06
CA ASP A 72 7.93 6.89 -14.89
C ASP A 72 7.20 7.79 -13.88
N GLU A 73 6.32 8.69 -14.33
CA GLU A 73 5.49 9.55 -13.48
C GLU A 73 4.47 8.75 -12.66
N MET A 74 3.81 7.75 -13.28
CA MET A 74 2.85 6.88 -12.59
C MET A 74 3.55 6.03 -11.53
N ILE A 75 4.72 5.48 -11.85
CA ILE A 75 5.54 4.69 -10.92
C ILE A 75 6.06 5.57 -9.78
N LEU A 76 6.51 6.80 -10.11
CA LEU A 76 6.97 7.76 -9.12
C LEU A 76 5.85 8.13 -8.13
N GLU A 77 4.65 8.45 -8.62
CA GLU A 77 3.51 8.78 -7.76
C GLU A 77 3.14 7.60 -6.84
N ALA A 78 3.21 6.36 -7.33
CA ALA A 78 2.95 5.19 -6.50
C ALA A 78 3.93 5.09 -5.33
N ARG A 79 5.23 5.34 -5.58
CA ARG A 79 6.25 5.43 -4.53
C ARG A 79 5.99 6.62 -3.58
N GLU A 80 5.68 7.79 -4.13
CA GLU A 80 5.45 9.03 -3.35
C GLU A 80 4.16 9.01 -2.53
N SER A 81 3.19 8.15 -2.88
CA SER A 81 1.99 7.93 -2.07
C SER A 81 2.35 7.55 -0.62
N ALA A 82 3.42 6.77 -0.42
CA ALA A 82 3.92 6.42 0.90
C ALA A 82 4.44 7.63 1.68
N ALA A 83 5.06 8.60 1.01
CA ALA A 83 5.54 9.83 1.64
C ALA A 83 4.38 10.74 2.07
N MET A 84 3.38 10.92 1.18
CA MET A 84 2.18 11.68 1.49
C MET A 84 1.40 11.05 2.66
N MET A 85 1.21 9.74 2.61
CA MET A 85 0.56 9.00 3.70
C MET A 85 1.41 8.98 4.96
N GLY A 86 2.73 8.95 4.87
CA GLY A 86 3.61 9.09 6.04
C GLY A 86 3.33 10.40 6.80
N MET A 87 3.17 11.51 6.09
CA MET A 87 2.77 12.79 6.70
C MET A 87 1.35 12.73 7.29
N LEU A 88 0.36 12.33 6.47
CA LEU A 88 -1.05 12.40 6.86
C LEU A 88 -1.40 11.37 7.93
N ASN A 89 -0.97 10.13 7.79
CA ASN A 89 -1.21 9.08 8.77
C ASN A 89 -0.59 9.43 10.12
N THR A 90 0.62 9.99 10.15
CA THR A 90 1.26 10.40 11.41
C THR A 90 0.44 11.48 12.11
N TYR A 91 0.02 12.51 11.37
CA TYR A 91 -0.74 13.61 11.95
C TYR A 91 -2.15 13.20 12.40
N TYR A 92 -2.91 12.50 11.55
CA TYR A 92 -4.28 12.11 11.89
C TYR A 92 -4.35 11.01 12.94
N LYS A 93 -3.33 10.15 13.03
CA LYS A 93 -3.17 9.18 14.12
C LYS A 93 -2.94 9.87 15.45
N PHE A 94 -2.10 10.91 15.49
CA PHE A 94 -1.95 11.78 16.68
C PHE A 94 -3.30 12.31 17.17
N LYS A 95 -4.13 12.85 16.28
CA LYS A 95 -5.46 13.36 16.67
C LYS A 95 -6.34 12.27 17.29
N GLY A 96 -6.22 11.02 16.80
CA GLY A 96 -6.94 9.87 17.37
C GLY A 96 -6.48 9.45 18.77
N TYR A 97 -5.31 9.90 19.23
CA TYR A 97 -4.81 9.64 20.59
C TYR A 97 -5.21 10.71 21.61
N LEU A 98 -5.77 11.82 21.17
CA LEU A 98 -6.18 12.92 22.06
C LEU A 98 -7.58 12.68 22.63
N ASP A 99 -7.82 13.26 23.80
CA ASP A 99 -9.17 13.38 24.35
C ASP A 99 -10.04 14.21 23.37
N PRO A 100 -11.25 13.75 23.03
CA PRO A 100 -12.18 14.52 22.20
C PRO A 100 -12.37 15.98 22.64
N ALA A 101 -12.31 16.26 23.94
CA ALA A 101 -12.48 17.59 24.52
C ALA A 101 -11.38 18.58 24.12
N VAL A 102 -10.17 18.12 23.76
CA VAL A 102 -9.05 19.02 23.37
C VAL A 102 -8.88 19.16 21.86
N LEU A 103 -9.69 18.47 21.04
CA LEU A 103 -9.53 18.47 19.59
C LEU A 103 -9.75 19.85 18.95
N GLU A 104 -10.54 20.72 19.57
CA GLU A 104 -10.76 22.09 19.10
C GLU A 104 -9.48 22.93 19.07
N ASN A 105 -8.55 22.67 20.00
CA ASN A 105 -7.23 23.31 20.03
C ASN A 105 -6.37 22.94 18.80
N TYR A 106 -6.72 21.85 18.11
CA TYR A 106 -6.02 21.31 16.94
C TYR A 106 -6.96 21.20 15.72
N ALA A 107 -7.90 22.14 15.59
CA ALA A 107 -8.89 22.14 14.51
C ALA A 107 -8.25 22.27 13.12
N ARG A 108 -7.19 23.06 12.98
CA ARG A 108 -6.49 23.28 11.70
C ARG A 108 -5.24 22.40 11.61
N ALA A 109 -5.20 21.53 10.60
CA ALA A 109 -4.02 20.70 10.34
C ALA A 109 -2.82 21.50 9.84
N GLY A 110 -3.04 22.52 9.01
CA GLY A 110 -1.96 23.31 8.41
C GLY A 110 -1.09 22.52 7.42
N LEU A 111 -1.55 21.35 6.95
CA LEU A 111 -0.81 20.48 6.04
C LEU A 111 -1.22 20.73 4.59
N ARG A 112 -0.22 20.87 3.71
CA ARG A 112 -0.45 21.07 2.27
C ARG A 112 -0.65 19.72 1.59
N MET A 113 -1.74 19.59 0.83
CA MET A 113 -2.16 18.32 0.18
C MET A 113 -2.47 18.50 -1.32
N GLN A 114 -1.82 19.45 -2.01
CA GLN A 114 -2.19 19.77 -3.40
C GLN A 114 -2.00 18.62 -4.39
N ALA A 115 -1.07 17.71 -4.10
CA ALA A 115 -0.87 16.50 -4.90
C ALA A 115 -2.13 15.62 -4.99
N LEU A 116 -3.03 15.69 -4.00
CA LEU A 116 -4.26 14.88 -3.97
C LEU A 116 -5.34 15.34 -4.95
N MET A 117 -5.24 16.56 -5.49
CA MET A 117 -6.31 17.15 -6.30
C MET A 117 -6.44 16.47 -7.67
N LYS A 118 -5.32 16.07 -8.26
CA LYS A 118 -5.29 15.44 -9.59
C LYS A 118 -4.17 14.39 -9.66
N PRO A 119 -4.38 13.21 -9.04
CA PRO A 119 -3.40 12.14 -9.08
C PRO A 119 -3.19 11.64 -10.52
N VAL A 120 -1.94 11.39 -10.90
CA VAL A 120 -1.51 10.92 -12.22
C VAL A 120 -2.07 9.53 -12.52
N ASN A 121 -2.12 8.64 -11.52
CA ASN A 121 -2.70 7.30 -11.64
C ASN A 121 -4.25 7.30 -11.63
N GLY A 122 -4.86 8.47 -11.44
CA GLY A 122 -6.30 8.64 -11.26
C GLY A 122 -6.76 8.41 -9.82
N LYS A 123 -7.95 8.93 -9.51
CA LYS A 123 -8.49 8.95 -8.13
C LYS A 123 -8.62 7.54 -7.53
N ALA A 124 -9.15 6.57 -8.26
CA ALA A 124 -9.36 5.23 -7.72
C ALA A 124 -8.04 4.57 -7.26
N ARG A 125 -7.02 4.56 -8.11
CA ARG A 125 -5.71 3.98 -7.79
C ARG A 125 -5.00 4.74 -6.68
N TRP A 126 -5.13 6.06 -6.65
CA TRP A 126 -4.63 6.87 -5.54
C TRP A 126 -5.24 6.44 -4.20
N GLU A 127 -6.57 6.36 -4.13
CA GLU A 127 -7.27 5.96 -2.90
C GLU A 127 -6.91 4.52 -2.47
N GLN A 128 -6.68 3.60 -3.43
CA GLN A 128 -6.22 2.23 -3.13
C GLN A 128 -4.83 2.24 -2.49
N MET A 129 -3.85 2.94 -3.09
CA MET A 129 -2.49 3.03 -2.55
C MET A 129 -2.48 3.72 -1.18
N ALA A 130 -3.24 4.81 -1.05
CA ALA A 130 -3.37 5.54 0.20
C ALA A 130 -4.02 4.69 1.31
N PHE A 131 -5.04 3.89 0.98
CA PHE A 131 -5.65 2.91 1.87
C PHE A 131 -4.63 1.86 2.32
N SER A 132 -3.95 1.21 1.38
CA SER A 132 -2.95 0.17 1.65
C SER A 132 -1.83 0.67 2.57
N VAL A 133 -1.29 1.86 2.31
CA VAL A 133 -0.26 2.46 3.18
C VAL A 133 -0.84 2.86 4.55
N SER A 134 -2.08 3.34 4.60
CA SER A 134 -2.75 3.66 5.87
C SER A 134 -2.95 2.43 6.76
N VAL A 135 -3.18 1.25 6.16
CA VAL A 135 -3.21 -0.04 6.86
C VAL A 135 -1.83 -0.37 7.44
N ILE A 136 -0.74 -0.23 6.66
CA ILE A 136 0.65 -0.44 7.14
C ILE A 136 0.98 0.46 8.34
N ASN A 137 0.64 1.74 8.22
CA ASN A 137 0.95 2.79 9.20
C ASN A 137 0.02 2.79 10.42
N GLY A 138 -1.08 2.03 10.36
CA GLY A 138 -2.06 1.90 11.44
C GLY A 138 -2.75 3.21 11.80
N CYS A 139 -3.28 3.95 10.82
CA CYS A 139 -4.10 5.16 11.05
C CYS A 139 -5.60 4.85 10.89
N PRO A 140 -6.39 4.64 11.97
CA PRO A 140 -7.80 4.26 11.85
C PRO A 140 -8.64 5.27 11.07
N THR A 141 -8.46 6.56 11.34
CA THR A 141 -9.16 7.66 10.66
C THR A 141 -8.87 7.66 9.15
N CYS A 142 -7.62 7.43 8.77
CA CYS A 142 -7.19 7.42 7.37
C CYS A 142 -7.73 6.19 6.64
N VAL A 143 -7.64 5.01 7.27
CA VAL A 143 -8.22 3.76 6.74
C VAL A 143 -9.72 3.93 6.49
N SER A 144 -10.46 4.44 7.48
CA SER A 144 -11.91 4.70 7.34
C SER A 144 -12.23 5.72 6.25
N SER A 145 -11.42 6.79 6.14
CA SER A 145 -11.62 7.81 5.11
C SER A 145 -11.38 7.29 3.69
N HIS A 146 -10.31 6.53 3.47
CA HIS A 146 -9.98 5.99 2.15
C HIS A 146 -10.92 4.85 1.75
N GLU A 147 -11.32 3.98 2.69
CA GLU A 147 -12.37 2.97 2.45
C GLU A 147 -13.66 3.62 1.96
N LYS A 148 -14.14 4.64 2.69
CA LYS A 148 -15.35 5.37 2.30
C LYS A 148 -15.23 6.00 0.91
N ALA A 149 -14.07 6.59 0.59
CA ALA A 149 -13.82 7.18 -0.71
C ALA A 149 -13.82 6.12 -1.84
N LEU A 150 -13.24 4.95 -1.61
CA LEU A 150 -13.23 3.80 -2.52
C LEU A 150 -14.64 3.27 -2.78
N THR A 151 -15.42 3.06 -1.72
CA THR A 151 -16.80 2.61 -1.81
C THR A 151 -17.67 3.61 -2.58
N GLN A 152 -17.49 4.92 -2.35
CA GLN A 152 -18.23 5.98 -3.06
C GLN A 152 -17.96 6.03 -4.57
N ILE A 153 -16.78 5.62 -5.02
CA ILE A 153 -16.43 5.55 -6.44
C ILE A 153 -16.64 4.15 -7.04
N GLY A 154 -17.31 3.26 -6.32
CA GLY A 154 -17.74 1.95 -6.82
C GLY A 154 -16.72 0.83 -6.75
N VAL A 155 -15.63 0.98 -5.98
CA VAL A 155 -14.70 -0.13 -5.73
C VAL A 155 -15.41 -1.16 -4.82
N SER A 156 -15.34 -2.44 -5.19
CA SER A 156 -16.02 -3.51 -4.45
C SER A 156 -15.35 -3.78 -3.09
N ALA A 157 -16.15 -4.28 -2.14
CA ALA A 157 -15.65 -4.70 -0.83
C ALA A 157 -14.55 -5.77 -0.93
N ASP A 158 -14.66 -6.68 -1.91
CA ASP A 158 -13.64 -7.72 -2.15
C ASP A 158 -12.29 -7.12 -2.57
N LYS A 159 -12.29 -6.10 -3.44
CA LYS A 159 -11.06 -5.37 -3.80
C LYS A 159 -10.46 -4.66 -2.57
N ILE A 160 -11.30 -3.97 -1.79
CA ILE A 160 -10.85 -3.26 -0.57
C ILE A 160 -10.26 -4.24 0.46
N HIS A 161 -10.91 -5.38 0.65
CA HIS A 161 -10.44 -6.44 1.53
C HIS A 161 -9.06 -6.96 1.09
N ASP A 162 -8.87 -7.17 -0.22
CA ASP A 162 -7.61 -7.70 -0.73
C ASP A 162 -6.45 -6.70 -0.65
N LEU A 163 -6.72 -5.39 -0.72
CA LEU A 163 -5.73 -4.35 -0.42
C LEU A 163 -5.23 -4.44 1.03
N ALA A 164 -6.15 -4.64 1.99
CA ALA A 164 -5.78 -4.82 3.39
C ALA A 164 -4.99 -6.12 3.62
N ARG A 165 -5.37 -7.20 2.93
CA ARG A 165 -4.61 -8.46 2.94
C ARG A 165 -3.21 -8.28 2.37
N MET A 166 -3.08 -7.64 1.21
CA MET A 166 -1.80 -7.37 0.56
C MET A 166 -0.87 -6.57 1.48
N ALA A 167 -1.35 -5.47 2.07
CA ALA A 167 -0.59 -4.72 3.06
C ALA A 167 -0.13 -5.59 4.24
N SER A 168 -1.04 -6.38 4.80
CA SER A 168 -0.75 -7.24 5.96
C SER A 168 0.26 -8.34 5.66
N ILE A 169 0.12 -9.00 4.51
CA ILE A 169 0.99 -10.09 4.05
C ILE A 169 2.38 -9.54 3.72
N SER A 170 2.47 -8.43 2.98
CA SER A 170 3.76 -7.80 2.66
C SER A 170 4.51 -7.36 3.91
N LYS A 171 3.79 -6.84 4.92
CA LYS A 171 4.38 -6.51 6.23
C LYS A 171 4.88 -7.75 6.96
N GLY A 172 4.13 -8.86 6.93
CA GLY A 172 4.59 -10.13 7.50
C GLY A 172 5.83 -10.67 6.80
N LEU A 173 5.83 -10.64 5.46
CA LEU A 173 6.94 -11.10 4.64
C LEU A 173 8.21 -10.28 4.87
N SER A 174 8.10 -8.95 5.01
CA SER A 174 9.26 -8.08 5.26
C SER A 174 9.95 -8.38 6.61
N MET A 175 9.25 -8.99 7.58
CA MET A 175 9.83 -9.38 8.88
C MET A 175 10.71 -10.64 8.80
N LEU A 176 10.73 -11.33 7.66
CA LEU A 176 11.64 -12.45 7.42
C LEU A 176 13.05 -12.00 6.99
N LYS A 177 13.21 -10.71 6.68
CA LYS A 177 14.51 -10.14 6.33
C LYS A 177 15.35 -9.92 7.59
N PRO A 178 16.66 -10.19 7.54
CA PRO A 178 17.57 -9.95 8.66
C PRO A 178 17.69 -8.46 9.02
#